data_AF-A0A527GDS4-F1
#
_entry.id   AF-A0A527GDS4-F1
#
_cell.length_a   1.000
_cell.length_b   1.000
_cell.length_c   1.000
_cell.angle_alpha   90.00
_cell.angle_beta   90.00
_cell.angle_gamma   90.00
#
_symmetry.space_group_name_H-M   'P 1'
#
loop_
_entity.id
_entity.type
_entity.pdbx_description
1 polymer ?
#
loop_
_entity_poly.entity_id
_entity_poly.type
_entity_poly.pdbx_seq_one_letter_code
_entity_poly.pdbx_strand_id
1 'polypeptide(L)' 'IVVDAAGAWVDVVAGLAGLSGLGFRPKRRTAFLFDPPAGTDISAWPLVVDLHEQFYFKPDAGRMIGSLADETDSE' A
#
# COMPACT_ATOMS: atom_id res chain seq x y z
N ILE A 1 -19.85 14.44 -18.59
CA ILE A 1 -19.43 13.17 -17.93
C ILE A 1 -18.48 13.56 -16.81
N VAL A 2 -18.68 13.02 -15.61
CA VAL A 2 -17.79 13.21 -14.45
C VAL A 2 -17.11 11.87 -14.19
N VAL A 3 -15.82 11.89 -13.83
CA VAL A 3 -15.06 10.70 -13.46
C VAL A 3 -14.75 10.79 -11.96
N ASP A 4 -15.28 9.84 -11.19
CA ASP A 4 -14.95 9.70 -9.77
C ASP A 4 -13.71 8.82 -9.60
N ALA A 5 -12.60 9.45 -9.20
CA ALA A 5 -11.30 8.82 -8.95
C ALA A 5 -10.81 9.15 -7.54
N ALA A 6 -11.73 9.30 -6.58
CA ALA A 6 -11.42 9.76 -5.21
C ALA A 6 -10.76 8.70 -4.30
N GLY A 7 -10.38 7.53 -4.82
CA GLY A 7 -9.71 6.48 -4.05
C GLY A 7 -10.57 5.99 -2.87
N ALA A 8 -10.01 6.01 -1.66
CA ALA A 8 -10.72 5.58 -0.45
C ALA A 8 -12.02 6.37 -0.15
N TRP A 9 -12.20 7.55 -0.77
CA TRP A 9 -13.38 8.41 -0.59
C TRP A 9 -14.44 8.25 -1.70
N VAL A 10 -14.32 7.25 -2.59
CA VAL A 10 -15.23 7.08 -3.73
C VAL A 10 -16.72 7.06 -3.33
N ASP A 11 -17.08 6.38 -2.24
CA ASP A 11 -18.48 6.33 -1.80
C ASP A 11 -18.96 7.65 -1.16
N VAL A 12 -18.04 8.43 -0.59
CA VAL A 12 -18.34 9.77 -0.08
C VAL A 12 -18.69 10.68 -1.26
N VAL A 13 -17.90 10.65 -2.33
CA VAL A 13 -18.14 11.44 -3.54
C VAL A 13 -19.41 10.98 -4.26
N ALA A 14 -19.66 9.67 -4.35
CA ALA A 14 -20.90 9.12 -4.87
C ALA A 14 -22.13 9.64 -4.11
N GLY A 15 -22.07 9.70 -2.78
CA GLY A 15 -23.13 10.26 -1.93
C GLY A 15 -23.41 11.73 -2.23
N LEU A 16 -22.37 12.54 -2.48
CA LEU A 16 -22.53 13.95 -2.89
C LEU A 16 -23.21 14.08 -4.26
N ALA A 17 -23.08 13.08 -5.12
CA ALA A 17 -23.75 13.00 -6.41
C ALA A 17 -25.17 12.38 -6.34
N GLY A 18 -25.67 12.04 -5.15
CA GLY A 18 -26.97 11.42 -4.96
C GLY A 18 -27.03 9.93 -5.35
N LEU A 19 -25.87 9.27 -5.42
CA LEU A 19 -25.75 7.84 -5.72
C LEU A 19 -25.54 7.04 -4.43
N SER A 20 -25.84 5.73 -4.47
CA SER A 20 -25.76 4.84 -3.31
C SER A 20 -24.35 4.42 -2.89
N GLY A 21 -23.33 4.76 -3.68
CA GLY A 21 -21.98 4.19 -3.53
C GLY A 21 -21.91 2.71 -3.94
N LEU A 22 -20.70 2.13 -3.82
CA LEU A 22 -20.35 0.76 -4.18
C LEU A 22 -19.99 -0.12 -2.97
N GLY A 23 -19.87 0.47 -1.77
CA GLY A 23 -19.53 -0.25 -0.54
C GLY A 23 -18.04 -0.48 -0.34
N PHE A 24 -17.20 0.46 -0.77
CA PHE A 24 -15.74 0.39 -0.62
C PHE A 24 -15.35 0.40 0.87
N ARG A 25 -14.42 -0.49 1.23
CA ARG A 25 -13.86 -0.60 2.59
C ARG A 25 -12.35 -0.38 2.52
N PRO A 26 -11.86 0.84 2.80
CA PRO A 26 -10.43 1.10 2.80
C PRO A 26 -9.72 0.22 3.83
N LYS A 27 -8.54 -0.27 3.45
CA LYS A 27 -7.66 -1.07 4.32
C LYS A 27 -6.36 -0.32 4.56
N ARG A 28 -5.86 -0.38 5.79
CA ARG A 28 -4.58 0.17 6.21
C ARG A 28 -3.48 -0.88 6.03
N ARG A 29 -2.37 -0.40 5.47
CA ARG A 29 -1.09 -1.12 5.35
C ARG A 29 0.04 -0.25 5.86
N THR A 30 0.92 -0.81 6.68
CA THR A 30 2.07 -0.10 7.26
C THR A 30 3.36 -0.47 6.53
N ALA A 31 4.17 0.53 6.21
CA ALA A 31 5.51 0.34 5.66
C ALA A 31 6.55 1.11 6.48
N PHE A 32 7.77 0.61 6.52
CA PHE A 32 8.88 1.18 7.28
C PHE A 32 10.20 1.04 6.52
N LEU A 33 11.13 1.94 6.81
CA LEU A 33 12.47 1.93 6.22
C LEU A 33 13.49 1.38 7.22
N PHE A 34 14.43 0.56 6.72
CA PHE A 34 15.51 -0.01 7.51
C PHE A 34 16.80 -0.12 6.69
N ASP A 35 17.93 -0.23 7.39
CA ASP A 35 19.24 -0.30 6.73
C ASP A 35 19.51 -1.74 6.27
N PRO A 36 20.12 -1.92 5.09
CA PRO A 36 20.55 -3.24 4.64
C PRO A 36 21.70 -3.75 5.51
N PRO A 37 22.02 -5.05 5.44
CA PRO A 37 23.20 -5.60 6.09
C PRO A 37 24.47 -4.85 5.65
N ALA A 38 25.37 -4.56 6.59
CA ALA A 38 26.57 -3.79 6.34
C ALA A 38 27.41 -4.37 5.20
N GLY A 39 27.87 -3.51 4.29
CA GLY A 39 28.71 -3.90 3.15
C GLY A 39 27.97 -4.63 2.02
N THR A 40 26.64 -4.70 2.05
CA THR A 40 25.85 -5.34 1.00
C THR A 40 25.37 -4.32 -0.03
N ASP A 41 25.72 -4.53 -1.31
CA ASP A 41 25.10 -3.80 -2.41
C ASP A 41 23.71 -4.40 -2.72
N ILE A 42 22.67 -3.66 -2.34
CA ILE A 42 21.27 -4.02 -2.55
C ILE A 42 20.68 -3.38 -3.81
N SER A 43 21.42 -2.57 -4.56
CA SER A 43 20.87 -1.72 -5.63
C SER A 43 20.12 -2.49 -6.73
N ALA A 44 20.53 -3.72 -6.99
CA ALA A 44 19.94 -4.62 -7.99
C ALA A 44 18.98 -5.67 -7.40
N TRP A 45 18.73 -5.65 -6.08
CA TRP A 45 17.81 -6.63 -5.48
C TRP A 45 16.37 -6.41 -5.97
N PRO A 46 15.62 -7.49 -6.24
CA PRO A 46 14.25 -7.36 -6.68
C PRO A 46 13.33 -6.96 -5.52
N LEU A 47 12.09 -6.63 -5.86
CA LEU A 47 10.99 -6.74 -4.90
C LEU A 47 10.83 -8.22 -4.53
N VAL A 48 10.89 -8.51 -3.23
CA VAL A 48 10.59 -9.83 -2.67
C VAL A 48 9.24 -9.75 -1.98
N VAL A 49 8.36 -10.68 -2.32
CA VAL A 49 7.04 -10.83 -1.70
C VAL A 49 6.93 -12.26 -1.19
N ASP A 50 6.48 -12.41 0.05
CA ASP A 50 6.14 -13.73 0.60
C ASP A 50 4.98 -14.36 -0.18
N LEU A 51 4.98 -15.69 -0.32
CA LEU A 51 3.97 -16.41 -1.11
C LEU A 51 2.54 -16.18 -0.58
N HIS A 52 2.40 -16.01 0.73
CA HIS A 52 1.12 -15.77 1.39
C HIS A 52 0.89 -14.28 1.67
N GLU A 53 1.67 -13.40 1.02
CA GLU A 53 1.66 -11.96 1.23
C GLU A 53 1.74 -11.56 2.71
N GLN A 54 2.53 -12.30 3.51
CA GLN A 54 2.73 -11.94 4.93
C GLN A 54 3.75 -10.82 5.13
N PHE A 55 4.59 -10.55 4.12
CA PHE A 55 5.47 -9.39 4.07
C PHE A 55 5.99 -9.17 2.65
N TYR A 56 6.53 -7.97 2.42
CA TYR A 56 7.38 -7.70 1.27
C TYR A 56 8.52 -6.76 1.65
N PHE A 57 9.58 -6.75 0.85
CA PHE A 57 10.62 -5.72 0.92
C PHE A 57 11.25 -5.45 -0.44
N LYS A 58 11.79 -4.25 -0.60
CA LYS A 58 12.59 -3.88 -1.78
C LYS A 58 13.62 -2.80 -1.43
N PRO A 59 14.66 -2.62 -2.25
CA PRO A 59 15.49 -1.43 -2.18
C PRO A 59 14.67 -0.15 -2.41
N ASP A 60 15.04 0.89 -1.67
CA ASP A 60 14.47 2.23 -1.77
C ASP A 60 15.54 3.26 -1.41
N ALA A 61 16.04 3.98 -2.42
CA ALA A 61 17.05 5.04 -2.26
C ALA A 61 18.28 4.67 -1.39
N GLY A 62 18.81 3.45 -1.54
CA GLY A 62 19.96 2.94 -0.78
C GLY A 62 19.62 2.35 0.60
N ARG A 63 18.36 2.38 0.99
CA ARG A 63 17.81 1.66 2.14
C ARG A 63 16.90 0.53 1.67
N MET A 64 16.30 -0.18 2.61
CA MET A 64 15.21 -1.12 2.35
C MET A 64 13.89 -0.50 2.82
N ILE A 65 12.84 -0.64 2.02
CA ILE A 65 11.46 -0.50 2.50
C ILE A 65 10.88 -1.89 2.74
N GLY A 66 10.20 -2.07 3.86
CA GLY A 66 9.51 -3.30 4.22
C GLY A 66 8.10 -3.03 4.71
N SER A 67 7.26 -4.06 4.65
CA SER A 67 5.90 -4.06 5.19
C SER A 67 5.53 -5.48 5.60
N LEU A 68 4.73 -5.59 6.66
CA LEU A 68 4.06 -6.86 7.02
C LEU A 68 2.80 -7.11 6.18
N ALA A 69 2.61 -6.33 5.12
CA ALA A 69 1.53 -6.46 4.14
C ALA A 69 0.13 -6.52 4.78
N ASP A 70 -0.05 -5.86 5.94
CA ASP A 70 -1.30 -5.84 6.67
C ASP A 70 -2.46 -5.28 5.82
N GLU A 71 -3.65 -5.82 6.08
CA GLU A 71 -4.93 -5.45 5.45
C GLU A 71 -5.97 -5.13 6.52
N THR A 72 -5.54 -4.36 7.53
CA THR A 72 -6.39 -3.98 8.66
C THR A 72 -7.48 -3.03 8.18
N ASP A 73 -8.71 -3.12 8.70
CA ASP A 73 -9.73 -2.11 8.38
C ASP A 73 -9.23 -0.72 8.77
N SER A 74 -9.40 0.23 7.84
CA SER A 74 -9.17 1.65 8.12
C SER A 74 -10.36 2.21 8.91
N GLU A 75 -10.06 3.20 9.78
CA GLU A 75 -11.07 4.02 10.45
C GLU A 75 -11.72 5.03 9.50
#